data_AF-A0A953PYQ5-F1
#
_entry.id   AF-A0A953PYQ5-F1
#
_cell.length_a   1.000
_cell.length_b   1.000
_cell.length_c   1.000
_cell.angle_alpha   90.00
_cell.angle_beta   90.00
_cell.angle_gamma   90.00
#
_symmetry.space_group_name_H-M   'P 1'
#
loop_
_entity.id
_entity.type
_entity.pdbx_description
1 polymer ?
#
loop_
_entity_poly.entity_id
_entity_poly.type
_entity_poly.pdbx_seq_one_letter_code
_entity_poly.pdbx_strand_id
1 'polypeptide(L)'
;MRLEAPNLEFVAFKQAEDGDGYILRLKEVAGRSGETEVGFPWLSIEEAYLCNGVEAVLHKLPSARTSVRVPYSANRYITVRLKAAGALQREAISD
;
A
#
# COMPACT_ATOMS: atom_id res chain seq x y z
N MET A 1 -2.60 -5.76 -8.86
CA MET A 1 -3.00 -5.05 -7.65
C MET A 1 -4.39 -4.59 -7.95
N ARG A 2 -5.32 -4.85 -7.05
CA ARG A 2 -6.71 -4.48 -7.23
C ARG A 2 -7.00 -3.28 -6.34
N LEU A 3 -7.45 -2.19 -6.94
CA LEU A 3 -7.91 -0.98 -6.26
C LEU A 3 -9.20 -0.54 -6.94
N GLU A 4 -10.32 -0.64 -6.24
CA GLU A 4 -11.66 -0.40 -6.82
C GLU A 4 -12.20 0.99 -6.48
N ALA A 5 -11.53 1.75 -5.61
CA ALA A 5 -11.93 3.11 -5.25
C ALA A 5 -11.56 4.08 -6.39
N PRO A 6 -12.53 4.63 -7.14
CA PRO A 6 -12.26 5.44 -8.33
C PRO A 6 -11.66 6.82 -7.99
N ASN A 7 -11.69 7.22 -6.72
CA ASN A 7 -11.14 8.47 -6.22
C ASN A 7 -9.72 8.33 -5.65
N LEU A 8 -9.12 7.14 -5.73
CA LEU A 8 -7.75 6.89 -5.30
C LEU A 8 -6.84 6.60 -6.50
N GLU A 9 -5.78 7.38 -6.61
CA GLU A 9 -4.71 7.17 -7.58
C GLU A 9 -3.56 6.40 -6.93
N PHE A 10 -3.02 5.44 -7.68
CA PHE A 10 -1.77 4.79 -7.34
C PHE A 10 -0.59 5.73 -7.61
N VAL A 11 0.28 5.89 -6.61
CA VAL A 11 1.47 6.75 -6.71
C VAL A 11 2.73 5.91 -6.77
N ALA A 12 2.89 4.94 -5.86
CA ALA A 12 4.09 4.12 -5.80
C ALA A 12 3.83 2.77 -5.13
N PHE A 13 4.62 1.78 -5.55
CA PHE A 13 4.84 0.54 -4.82
C PHE A 13 6.33 0.23 -4.85
N LYS A 14 6.99 0.29 -3.69
CA LYS A 14 8.44 0.11 -3.57
C LYS A 14 8.78 -0.74 -2.36
N GLN A 15 10.02 -1.24 -2.29
CA GLN A 15 10.55 -1.77 -1.04
C GLN A 15 10.62 -0.63 0.00
N ALA A 16 10.33 -0.94 1.26
CA ALA A 16 10.55 -0.01 2.37
C ALA A 16 12.03 0.35 2.49
N GLU A 17 12.35 1.55 2.97
CA GLU A 17 13.74 2.05 3.00
C GLU A 17 14.65 1.26 3.93
N ASP A 18 14.08 0.66 4.97
CA ASP A 18 14.75 -0.25 5.90
C ASP A 18 14.80 -1.71 5.40
N GLY A 19 14.25 -1.98 4.21
CA GLY A 19 14.15 -3.31 3.62
C GLY A 19 13.05 -4.21 4.21
N ASP A 20 12.35 -3.79 5.27
CA ASP A 20 11.32 -4.56 5.95
C ASP A 20 9.93 -4.35 5.31
N GLY A 21 9.73 -5.08 4.20
CA GLY A 21 8.48 -5.13 3.46
C GLY A 21 8.39 -4.08 2.35
N TYR A 22 7.15 -3.69 2.04
CA TYR A 22 6.82 -2.84 0.90
C TYR A 22 6.02 -1.61 1.33
N ILE A 23 6.15 -0.52 0.58
CA ILE A 23 5.39 0.71 0.74
C ILE A 23 4.47 0.87 -0.47
N LEU A 24 3.17 0.88 -0.21
CA LEU A 24 2.15 1.39 -1.12
C LEU A 24 1.90 2.86 -0.81
N ARG A 25 1.92 3.72 -1.84
CA ARG A 25 1.47 5.10 -1.73
C ARG A 25 0.30 5.34 -2.67
N LEU A 26 -0.78 5.87 -2.13
CA LEU A 26 -1.97 6.31 -2.85
C LEU A 26 -2.19 7.80 -2.65
N LYS A 27 -3.00 8.41 -3.52
CA LYS A 27 -3.47 9.78 -3.36
C LYS A 27 -4.98 9.83 -3.58
N GLU A 28 -5.69 10.45 -2.66
CA GLU A 28 -7.10 10.79 -2.86
C GLU A 28 -7.19 12.09 -3.68
N VAL A 29 -8.02 12.08 -4.73
CA VAL A 29 -8.07 13.18 -5.72
C VAL A 29 -9.46 13.78 -5.96
N ALA A 30 -10.52 13.22 -5.35
CA ALA A 30 -11.89 13.69 -5.54
C ALA A 30 -12.44 14.46 -4.34
N GLY A 31 -11.63 14.71 -3.31
CA GLY A 31 -12.05 15.37 -2.09
C GLY A 31 -12.97 14.51 -1.20
N ARG A 32 -12.86 13.17 -1.29
CA ARG A 32 -13.70 12.23 -0.53
C ARG A 32 -12.93 11.57 0.60
N SER A 33 -13.64 11.17 1.65
CA SER A 33 -13.10 10.36 2.75
C SER A 33 -13.83 9.03 2.81
N GLY A 34 -13.15 7.97 3.26
CA GLY A 34 -13.73 6.64 3.33
C GLY A 34 -12.71 5.55 3.63
N GLU A 35 -13.09 4.31 3.31
CA GLU A 35 -12.24 3.13 3.37
C GLU A 35 -12.30 2.39 2.03
N THR A 36 -11.19 1.76 1.64
CA THR A 36 -11.12 0.84 0.49
C THR A 36 -10.40 -0.44 0.90
N GLU A 37 -10.64 -1.53 0.17
CA GLU A 37 -9.82 -2.72 0.25
C GLU A 37 -8.86 -2.77 -0.95
N VAL A 38 -7.57 -2.96 -0.68
CA VAL A 38 -6.54 -3.10 -1.71
C VAL A 38 -6.04 -4.54 -1.76
N GLY A 39 -6.12 -5.16 -2.93
CA GLY A 39 -5.75 -6.56 -3.16
C GLY A 39 -4.36 -6.75 -3.80
N PHE A 40 -3.60 -7.69 -3.27
CA PHE A 40 -2.26 -8.08 -3.70
C PHE A 40 -2.17 -9.60 -3.90
N PRO A 41 -2.62 -10.13 -5.07
CA PRO A 41 -2.65 -11.58 -5.29
C PRO A 41 -1.25 -12.24 -5.37
N TRP A 42 -0.19 -11.44 -5.48
CA TRP A 42 1.21 -11.89 -5.54
C TRP A 42 1.99 -11.70 -4.24
N LEU A 43 1.34 -11.18 -3.18
CA LEU A 43 1.94 -11.03 -1.85
C LEU A 43 1.24 -11.96 -0.86
N SER A 44 2.00 -12.45 0.11
CA SER A 44 1.48 -13.04 1.34
C SER A 44 1.73 -12.05 2.47
N ILE A 45 0.74 -11.21 2.75
CA ILE A 45 0.73 -10.18 3.79
C ILE A 45 0.64 -10.86 5.16
N GLU A 46 1.58 -10.50 6.03
CA GLU A 46 1.60 -10.87 7.45
C GLU A 46 1.04 -9.73 8.31
N GLU A 47 1.47 -8.50 8.04
CA GLU A 47 1.01 -7.30 8.72
C GLU A 47 0.93 -6.10 7.78
N ALA A 48 0.02 -5.19 8.07
CA ALA A 48 -0.10 -3.93 7.36
C ALA A 48 -0.23 -2.75 8.33
N TYR A 49 0.31 -1.60 7.95
CA TYR A 49 0.34 -0.40 8.79
C TYR A 49 0.05 0.85 7.97
N LEU A 50 -0.69 1.77 8.57
CA LEU A 50 -0.76 3.14 8.08
C LEU A 50 0.50 3.87 8.53
N CYS A 51 1.13 4.60 7.62
CA CYS A 51 2.33 5.38 7.85
C CYS A 51 2.12 6.85 7.50
N ASN A 52 3.03 7.70 7.97
CA ASN A 52 3.12 9.08 7.51
C ASN A 52 3.95 9.19 6.19
N GLY A 53 4.28 10.42 5.80
CA GLY A 53 5.01 10.70 4.56
C GLY A 53 6.45 10.19 4.52
N VAL A 54 7.05 9.89 5.68
CA VAL A 54 8.42 9.38 5.87
C VAL A 54 8.42 7.92 6.35
N GLU A 55 7.36 7.18 6.05
CA GLU A 55 7.21 5.74 6.36
C GLU A 55 7.11 5.37 7.84
N ALA A 56 7.12 6.35 8.76
CA ALA A 56 6.94 6.07 10.18
C ALA A 56 5.52 5.54 10.45
N VAL A 57 5.45 4.39 11.12
CA VAL A 57 4.20 3.69 11.47
C VAL A 57 3.35 4.55 12.41
N LEU A 58 2.07 4.67 12.08
CA LEU A 58 1.06 5.35 12.90
C LEU A 58 0.21 4.34 13.65
N HIS A 59 -0.39 3.37 12.95
CA HIS A 59 -1.16 2.27 13.55
C HIS A 59 -1.30 1.09 12.59
N LYS A 60 -1.63 -0.08 13.15
CA LYS A 60 -1.88 -1.32 12.42
C LYS A 60 -3.22 -1.24 11.66
N LEU A 61 -3.24 -1.74 10.43
CA LEU A 61 -4.43 -1.83 9.60
C LEU A 61 -5.00 -3.26 9.62
N PRO A 62 -6.32 -3.42 9.45
CA PRO A 62 -6.90 -4.72 9.17
C PRO A 62 -6.38 -5.28 7.84
N SER A 63 -5.89 -6.51 7.85
CA SER A 63 -5.39 -7.18 6.65
C SER A 63 -5.76 -8.66 6.64
N ALA A 64 -5.98 -9.19 5.44
CA ALA A 64 -5.97 -10.62 5.15
C ALA A 64 -4.66 -10.99 4.44
N ARG A 65 -4.47 -12.28 4.15
CA ARG A 65 -3.26 -12.78 3.47
C ARG A 65 -2.93 -12.05 2.17
N THR A 66 -3.94 -11.58 1.43
CA THR A 66 -3.77 -10.97 0.11
C THR A 66 -4.47 -9.61 -0.01
N SER A 67 -4.91 -9.01 1.09
CA SER A 67 -5.56 -7.70 1.04
C SER A 67 -5.39 -6.89 2.33
N VAL A 68 -5.54 -5.58 2.22
CA VAL A 68 -5.50 -4.64 3.35
C VAL A 68 -6.66 -3.65 3.23
N ARG A 69 -7.27 -3.30 4.36
CA ARG A 69 -8.24 -2.20 4.45
C ARG A 69 -7.51 -0.90 4.73
N VAL A 70 -7.75 0.09 3.87
CA VAL A 70 -7.01 1.35 3.85
C VAL A 70 -7.99 2.51 4.04
N PRO A 71 -7.93 3.24 5.16
CA PRO A 71 -8.66 4.48 5.32
C PRO A 71 -8.02 5.58 4.48
N TYR A 72 -8.84 6.48 3.94
CA TYR A 72 -8.38 7.65 3.22
C TYR A 72 -9.21 8.89 3.61
N SER A 73 -8.58 10.04 3.45
CA SER A 73 -9.18 11.35 3.70
C SER A 73 -9.05 12.22 2.47
N ALA A 74 -10.02 13.13 2.30
CA ALA A 74 -10.10 14.06 1.18
C ALA A 74 -8.76 14.75 0.87
N ASN A 75 -8.30 14.65 -0.38
CA ASN A 75 -7.10 15.30 -0.90
C ASN A 75 -5.80 14.96 -0.15
N ARG A 76 -5.68 13.76 0.42
CA ARG A 76 -4.48 13.32 1.16
C ARG A 76 -3.72 12.22 0.44
N TYR A 77 -2.41 12.19 0.68
CA TYR A 77 -1.62 10.99 0.45
C TYR A 77 -1.90 9.96 1.54
N ILE A 78 -1.88 8.70 1.15
CA ILE A 78 -1.99 7.55 2.03
C ILE A 78 -0.73 6.70 1.82
N THR A 79 0.02 6.48 2.90
CA THR A 79 1.21 5.61 2.89
C THR A 79 0.87 4.36 3.69
N VAL A 80 0.98 3.20 3.08
CA VAL A 80 0.73 1.91 3.72
C VAL A 80 2.00 1.07 3.64
N ARG A 81 2.46 0.55 4.78
CA ARG A 81 3.50 -0.48 4.82
C ARG A 81 2.85 -1.86 4.84
N LEU A 82 3.33 -2.76 4.00
CA LEU A 82 2.99 -4.17 3.97
C LEU A 82 4.21 -5.00 4.36
N LYS A 83 4.18 -5.65 5.51
CA LYS A 83 5.12 -6.73 5.83
C LYS A 83 4.61 -7.98 5.14
N ALA A 84 5.28 -8.41 4.08
CA ALA A 84 4.81 -9.48 3.23
C ALA A 84 5.98 -10.17 2.53
N ALA A 85 5.82 -11.47 2.31
CA ALA A 85 6.64 -12.22 1.37
C ALA A 85 6.01 -12.19 -0.04
N GLY A 86 6.83 -12.34 -1.08
CA GLY A 86 6.40 -12.32 -2.48
C GLY A 86 7.30 -11.43 -3.31
N ALA A 87 7.34 -11.64 -4.63
CA ALA A 87 8.27 -10.93 -5.51
C ALA A 87 7.66 -9.64 -6.06
N LEU A 88 8.38 -8.52 -5.92
CA LEU A 88 8.45 -7.54 -7.00
C LEU A 88 9.44 -8.10 -8.01
N GLN A 89 8.97 -8.77 -9.06
CA GLN A 89 9.85 -9.22 -10.12
C GLN A 89 10.53 -7.99 -10.72
N ARG A 90 11.83 -7.81 -10.44
CA ARG A 90 12.68 -7.03 -11.33
C ARG A 90 12.95 -7.92 -12.52
N GLU A 91 12.44 -7.55 -13.69
CA GLU A 91 13.05 -8.05 -14.92
C GLU A 91 14.48 -7.54 -14.93
N ALA A 92 15.42 -8.41 -14.64
CA ALA A 92 16.81 -8.19 -15.01
C ALA A 92 16.85 -8.31 -16.53
N ILE A 93 16.88 -7.17 -17.22
CA ILE A 93 17.33 -7.13 -18.61
C ILE A 93 18.82 -7.43 -18.55
N SER A 94 19.19 -8.66 -18.91
CA SER A 94 20.56 -9.03 -19.19
C SER A 94 20.88 -8.57 -20.62
N ASP A 95 21.85 -7.66 -20.75
CA ASP A 95 22.56 -7.37 -22.00
C ASP A 95 23.55 -8.50 -22.34
#